data_AF-A0A3F2U1D6-F1
#
_entry.id   AF-A0A3F2U1D6-F1
#
_cell.length_a   1.000
_cell.length_b   1.000
_cell.length_c   1.000
_cell.angle_alpha   90.00
_cell.angle_beta   90.00
_cell.angle_gamma   90.00
#
_symmetry.space_group_name_H-M   'P 1'
#
loop_
_entity.id
_entity.type
_entity.pdbx_description
1 polymer ?
#
loop_
_entity_poly.entity_id
_entity_poly.type
_entity_poly.pdbx_seq_one_letter_code
_entity_poly.pdbx_strand_id
1 'polypeptide(L)'
;MPIQPTPSVTGGCDFPARPSLSALRQDVLWSPLANPAVLLADDTPEFLPPSPSLAAPAGVRPSPEGLHAIHRGGIVAQILLLSGQKTDKASAVILPLDDDLPDRVEAVLRLWQALNARAVTRDGRITPYQHRRIRLMMRAADGRANGATYREIAIALFGPERVAAEPWKTSSLRDAVIGLVESAAPLINGGYRKLLRHRRRS
;
A
#
# COMPACT_ATOMS: atom_id res chain seq x y z
N MET A 1 8.18 31.39 -17.72
CA MET A 1 8.69 30.56 -16.60
C MET A 1 7.50 29.94 -15.89
N PRO A 2 7.36 28.61 -15.84
CA PRO A 2 6.29 28.01 -15.06
C PRO A 2 6.69 27.98 -13.58
N ILE A 3 5.78 28.46 -12.75
CA ILE A 3 5.87 28.52 -11.29
C ILE A 3 5.88 27.07 -10.77
N GLN A 4 6.94 26.68 -10.07
CA GLN A 4 6.96 25.40 -9.35
C GLN A 4 6.05 25.51 -8.10
N PRO A 5 5.14 24.56 -7.86
CA PRO A 5 4.39 24.52 -6.62
C PRO A 5 5.33 24.12 -5.48
N THR A 6 5.51 25.00 -4.50
CA THR A 6 6.21 24.71 -3.24
C THR A 6 5.37 23.78 -2.37
N PRO A 7 5.94 22.75 -1.72
CA PRO A 7 5.21 21.91 -0.80
C PRO A 7 4.87 22.71 0.47
N SER A 8 3.58 22.81 0.80
CA SER A 8 3.14 23.42 2.05
C SER A 8 3.54 22.53 3.22
N VAL A 9 4.57 22.97 3.95
CA VAL A 9 4.83 22.54 5.32
C VAL A 9 3.62 23.00 6.17
N THR A 10 3.19 22.16 7.10
CA THR A 10 2.07 22.34 8.07
C THR A 10 0.62 22.14 7.57
N GLY A 11 0.08 20.94 7.81
CA GLY A 11 -1.27 20.78 8.36
C GLY A 11 -2.49 20.83 7.42
N GLY A 12 -2.32 20.67 6.11
CA GLY A 12 -3.41 20.46 5.15
C GLY A 12 -3.60 18.97 4.83
N CYS A 13 -4.84 18.49 4.70
CA CYS A 13 -5.16 17.11 4.35
C CYS A 13 -4.73 16.74 2.91
N ASP A 14 -3.43 16.56 2.66
CA ASP A 14 -2.90 16.01 1.41
C ASP A 14 -2.98 14.48 1.40
N PHE A 15 -4.12 13.94 1.81
CA PHE A 15 -4.37 12.52 1.59
C PHE A 15 -4.88 12.36 0.16
N PRO A 16 -4.20 11.59 -0.70
CA PRO A 16 -4.69 11.28 -2.05
C PRO A 16 -6.03 10.50 -2.02
N ALA A 17 -6.51 10.12 -0.83
CA ALA A 17 -7.76 9.43 -0.55
C ALA A 17 -8.45 10.08 0.66
N ARG A 18 -9.78 10.07 0.72
CA ARG A 18 -10.53 10.67 1.84
C ARG A 18 -10.39 9.80 3.09
N PRO A 19 -9.80 10.26 4.20
CA PRO A 19 -9.57 9.41 5.38
C PRO A 19 -10.85 8.87 6.02
N SER A 20 -11.97 9.58 5.86
CA SER A 20 -13.30 9.18 6.34
C SER A 20 -13.95 8.05 5.53
N LEU A 21 -13.40 7.71 4.36
CA LEU A 21 -13.90 6.61 3.54
C LEU A 21 -13.01 5.37 3.70
N SER A 22 -13.65 4.21 3.80
CA SER A 22 -12.93 2.93 3.77
C SER A 22 -12.15 2.77 2.47
N ALA A 23 -10.92 2.25 2.56
CA ALA A 23 -10.12 1.86 1.39
C ALA A 23 -10.77 0.75 0.54
N LEU A 24 -11.84 0.11 1.01
CA LEU A 24 -12.65 -0.82 0.21
C LEU A 24 -13.67 -0.10 -0.69
N ARG A 25 -13.93 1.19 -0.42
CA ARG A 25 -14.92 2.01 -1.13
C ARG A 25 -14.28 3.11 -1.98
N GLN A 26 -12.96 3.22 -1.94
CA GLN A 26 -12.20 4.18 -2.72
C GLN A 26 -10.87 3.60 -3.17
N ASP A 27 -10.41 4.05 -4.32
CA ASP A 27 -9.08 3.73 -4.81
C ASP A 27 -8.04 4.65 -4.14
N VAL A 28 -7.06 4.04 -3.48
CA VAL A 28 -5.92 4.75 -2.86
C VAL A 28 -4.72 4.65 -3.80
N LEU A 29 -4.38 5.76 -4.43
CA LEU A 29 -3.26 5.85 -5.37
C LEU A 29 -1.99 6.28 -4.65
N TRP A 30 -0.87 5.62 -4.97
CA TRP A 30 0.45 5.94 -4.45
C TRP A 30 1.31 6.61 -5.52
N SER A 31 2.16 7.55 -5.09
CA SER A 31 3.25 8.04 -5.94
C SER A 31 4.27 6.93 -6.17
N PRO A 32 4.85 6.80 -7.38
CA PRO A 32 5.95 5.87 -7.65
C PRO A 32 7.23 6.18 -6.87
N LEU A 33 7.33 7.37 -6.29
CA LEU A 33 8.40 7.73 -5.35
C LEU A 33 8.15 7.17 -3.95
N ALA A 34 6.91 6.87 -3.58
CA ALA A 34 6.57 6.32 -2.27
C ALA A 34 6.46 4.79 -2.31
N ASN A 35 5.90 4.25 -3.40
CA ASN A 35 5.70 2.83 -3.61
C ASN A 35 6.36 2.39 -4.93
N PRO A 36 7.50 1.68 -4.89
CA PRO A 36 8.18 1.20 -6.10
C PRO A 36 7.37 0.13 -6.87
N ALA A 37 6.29 -0.40 -6.31
CA ALA A 37 5.37 -1.29 -7.02
C ALA A 37 4.43 -0.56 -8.00
N VAL A 38 4.41 0.78 -7.99
CA VAL A 38 3.69 1.58 -8.99
C VAL A 38 4.52 1.57 -10.27
N LEU A 39 3.96 0.98 -11.32
CA LEU A 39 4.66 0.76 -12.58
C LEU A 39 4.56 2.00 -13.46
N LEU A 40 5.70 2.49 -13.93
CA LEU A 40 5.75 3.55 -14.93
C LEU A 40 5.58 2.90 -16.30
N ALA A 41 4.56 3.31 -17.03
CA ALA A 41 4.27 2.74 -18.34
C ALA A 41 4.12 3.82 -19.40
N ASP A 42 4.43 3.45 -20.63
CA ASP A 42 4.21 4.28 -21.81
C ASP A 42 3.94 3.40 -23.04
N ASP A 43 3.66 4.05 -24.16
CA ASP A 43 3.47 3.38 -25.44
C ASP A 43 4.72 2.57 -25.83
N THR A 44 4.49 1.35 -26.31
CA THR A 44 5.57 0.52 -26.82
C THR A 44 6.14 1.14 -28.11
N PRO A 45 7.47 1.33 -28.20
CA PRO A 45 8.11 1.81 -29.42
C PRO A 45 7.74 0.96 -30.65
N GLU A 46 7.47 1.60 -31.78
CA GLU A 46 6.93 0.93 -32.98
C GLU A 46 7.83 -0.17 -33.57
N PHE A 47 9.15 -0.10 -33.31
CA PHE A 47 10.11 -1.11 -33.78
C PHE A 47 10.09 -2.40 -32.95
N LEU A 48 9.44 -2.40 -31.78
CA LEU A 48 9.30 -3.58 -30.93
C LEU A 48 8.03 -4.36 -31.30
N PRO A 49 8.03 -5.69 -31.05
CA PRO A 49 6.84 -6.49 -31.29
C PRO A 49 5.66 -6.01 -30.42
N PRO A 50 4.42 -6.19 -30.92
CA PRO A 50 3.23 -5.85 -30.15
C PRO A 50 3.21 -6.64 -28.84
N SER A 51 2.96 -5.93 -27.75
CA SER A 51 2.94 -6.47 -26.39
C SER A 51 1.52 -6.48 -25.84
N PRO A 52 1.17 -7.43 -24.95
CA PRO A 52 -0.16 -7.52 -24.36
C PRO A 52 -0.51 -6.20 -23.70
N SER A 53 -1.70 -5.69 -24.03
CA SER A 53 -2.15 -4.41 -23.52
C SER A 53 -2.36 -4.47 -22.02
N LEU A 54 -1.97 -3.39 -21.33
CA LEU A 54 -2.37 -3.14 -19.95
C LEU A 54 -3.86 -2.74 -19.82
N ALA A 55 -4.60 -2.73 -20.94
CA ALA A 55 -5.99 -2.29 -21.08
C ALA A 55 -6.98 -3.06 -20.19
N ALA A 56 -7.28 -2.44 -19.06
CA ALA A 56 -8.62 -2.10 -18.60
C ALA A 56 -8.46 -1.20 -17.36
N PRO A 57 -7.81 -0.02 -17.48
CA PRO A 57 -7.49 0.78 -16.31
C PRO A 57 -8.80 1.30 -15.69
N ALA A 58 -9.09 0.83 -14.49
CA ALA A 58 -10.11 1.37 -13.62
C ALA A 58 -9.47 2.37 -12.65
N GLY A 59 -10.27 3.20 -11.97
CA GLY A 59 -9.73 4.16 -10.99
C GLY A 59 -8.78 5.19 -11.60
N VAL A 60 -9.03 5.60 -12.85
CA VAL A 60 -8.18 6.52 -13.59
C VAL A 60 -8.19 7.91 -12.95
N ARG A 61 -7.02 8.49 -12.70
CA ARG A 61 -6.89 9.83 -12.12
C ARG A 61 -5.71 10.60 -12.74
N PRO A 62 -5.93 11.84 -13.21
CA PRO A 62 -4.84 12.68 -13.68
C PRO A 62 -3.96 13.15 -12.52
N SER A 63 -2.68 13.33 -12.80
CA SER A 63 -1.66 13.87 -11.89
C SER A 63 -0.65 14.70 -12.69
N PRO A 64 0.15 15.56 -12.03
CA PRO A 64 1.22 16.29 -12.70
C PRO A 64 2.21 15.39 -13.46
N GLU A 65 2.41 14.16 -12.98
CA GLU A 65 3.35 13.18 -13.53
C GLU A 65 2.76 12.32 -14.65
N GLY A 66 1.46 12.46 -14.94
CA GLY A 66 0.75 11.67 -15.95
C GLY A 66 -0.59 11.15 -15.46
N LEU A 67 -1.03 10.01 -16.00
CA LEU A 67 -2.34 9.43 -15.70
C LEU A 67 -2.18 8.18 -14.82
N HIS A 68 -2.61 8.26 -13.57
CA HIS A 68 -2.69 7.10 -12.70
C HIS A 68 -3.86 6.20 -13.09
N ALA A 69 -3.64 4.90 -12.99
CA ALA A 69 -4.58 3.86 -13.32
C ALA A 69 -4.40 2.63 -12.43
N ILE A 70 -5.47 1.84 -12.29
CA ILE A 70 -5.43 0.55 -11.61
C ILE A 70 -5.78 -0.55 -12.60
N HIS A 71 -4.84 -1.46 -12.81
CA HIS A 71 -5.07 -2.71 -13.51
C HIS A 71 -5.62 -3.76 -12.54
N ARG A 72 -6.72 -4.39 -12.91
CA ARG A 72 -7.38 -5.46 -12.16
C ARG A 72 -7.48 -6.71 -13.04
N GLY A 73 -6.58 -7.67 -12.83
CA GLY A 73 -6.53 -8.91 -13.62
C GLY A 73 -5.54 -9.88 -13.00
N GLY A 74 -6.01 -10.79 -12.14
CA GLY A 74 -5.15 -11.68 -11.35
C GLY A 74 -4.42 -11.00 -10.17
N ILE A 75 -3.99 -9.75 -10.35
CA ILE A 75 -3.51 -8.85 -9.30
C ILE A 75 -4.17 -7.47 -9.40
N VAL A 76 -4.03 -6.68 -8.33
CA VAL A 76 -4.26 -5.24 -8.36
C VAL A 76 -2.91 -4.56 -8.51
N ALA A 77 -2.65 -3.96 -9.67
CA ALA A 77 -1.43 -3.21 -9.95
C ALA A 77 -1.76 -1.73 -10.21
N GLN A 78 -0.94 -0.83 -9.67
CA GLN A 78 -1.04 0.60 -9.96
C GLN A 78 -0.05 0.96 -11.07
N ILE A 79 -0.53 1.73 -12.03
CA ILE A 79 0.21 2.12 -13.22
C ILE A 79 0.15 3.65 -13.32
N LEU A 80 1.28 4.27 -13.66
CA LEU A 80 1.37 5.66 -14.04
C LEU A 80 1.73 5.73 -15.53
N LEU A 81 0.79 6.19 -16.36
CA LEU A 81 0.98 6.41 -17.78
C LEU A 81 1.58 7.80 -18.00
N LEU A 82 2.84 7.85 -18.46
CA LEU A 82 3.60 9.10 -18.54
C LEU A 82 3.14 10.02 -19.68
N SER A 83 2.65 9.46 -20.78
CA SER A 83 2.04 10.23 -21.87
C SER A 83 0.77 10.99 -21.45
N GLY A 84 0.21 10.68 -20.29
CA GLY A 84 -1.01 11.29 -19.76
C GLY A 84 -2.28 10.90 -20.51
N GLN A 85 -2.18 10.04 -21.53
CA GLN A 85 -3.32 9.59 -22.32
C GLN A 85 -3.72 8.17 -21.95
N LYS A 86 -5.03 7.89 -22.00
CA LYS A 86 -5.52 6.53 -21.92
C LYS A 86 -5.20 5.84 -23.24
N THR A 87 -4.23 4.95 -23.21
CA THR A 87 -3.78 4.20 -24.39
C THR A 87 -4.05 2.71 -24.14
N ASP A 88 -4.71 2.08 -25.10
CA ASP A 88 -4.81 0.61 -25.15
C ASP A 88 -3.52 -0.02 -25.70
N LYS A 89 -2.50 0.80 -25.99
CA LYS A 89 -1.17 0.38 -26.50
C LYS A 89 -0.05 0.56 -25.48
N ALA A 90 -0.31 1.11 -24.30
CA ALA A 90 0.69 1.15 -23.24
C ALA A 90 1.03 -0.27 -22.79
N SER A 91 2.17 -0.75 -23.28
CA SER A 91 2.65 -2.09 -23.00
C SER A 91 4.16 -2.10 -22.69
N ALA A 92 4.82 -0.95 -22.69
CA ALA A 92 6.21 -0.82 -22.24
C ALA A 92 6.26 -0.29 -20.80
N VAL A 93 7.18 -0.83 -20.00
CA VAL A 93 7.42 -0.39 -18.62
C VAL A 93 8.79 0.27 -18.53
N ILE A 94 8.85 1.43 -17.89
CA ILE A 94 10.09 2.15 -17.61
C ILE A 94 10.57 1.79 -16.21
N LEU A 95 11.82 1.34 -16.12
CA LEU A 95 12.47 0.97 -14.85
C LEU A 95 13.63 1.93 -14.57
N PRO A 96 13.45 2.89 -13.64
CA PRO A 96 14.57 3.65 -13.10
C PRO A 96 15.63 2.71 -12.51
N LEU A 97 16.90 2.94 -12.86
CA LEU A 97 18.04 2.22 -12.29
C LEU A 97 18.41 2.83 -10.92
N ASP A 98 17.44 2.82 -10.02
CA ASP A 98 17.57 3.31 -8.66
C ASP A 98 17.73 2.15 -7.66
N ASP A 99 17.92 2.56 -6.43
CA ASP A 99 17.99 1.74 -5.24
C ASP A 99 16.77 0.81 -5.04
N ASP A 100 15.63 1.13 -5.65
CA ASP A 100 14.39 0.35 -5.62
C ASP A 100 14.21 -0.57 -6.82
N LEU A 101 15.17 -0.63 -7.75
CA LEU A 101 15.10 -1.47 -8.94
C LEU A 101 14.67 -2.92 -8.63
N PRO A 102 15.16 -3.61 -7.57
CA PRO A 102 14.69 -4.95 -7.24
C PRO A 102 13.18 -5.02 -6.96
N ASP A 103 12.63 -4.03 -6.23
CA ASP A 103 11.20 -3.96 -5.91
C ASP A 103 10.35 -3.69 -7.16
N ARG A 104 10.88 -2.87 -8.08
CA ARG A 104 10.24 -2.55 -9.36
C ARG A 104 10.23 -3.76 -10.30
N VAL A 105 11.35 -4.49 -10.38
CA VAL A 105 11.47 -5.73 -11.16
C VAL A 105 10.49 -6.79 -10.65
N GLU A 106 10.38 -6.98 -9.32
CA GLU A 106 9.39 -7.91 -8.77
C GLU A 106 7.95 -7.51 -9.15
N ALA A 107 7.62 -6.23 -9.08
CA ALA A 107 6.29 -5.73 -9.45
C ALA A 107 5.99 -5.99 -10.94
N VAL A 108 6.96 -5.77 -11.83
CA VAL A 108 6.83 -6.09 -13.26
C VAL A 108 6.64 -7.58 -13.49
N LEU A 109 7.45 -8.43 -12.83
CA LEU A 109 7.34 -9.88 -12.97
C LEU A 109 5.97 -10.40 -12.53
N ARG A 110 5.43 -9.88 -11.43
CA ARG A 110 4.09 -10.24 -10.93
C ARG A 110 2.98 -9.78 -11.87
N LEU A 111 3.09 -8.59 -12.45
CA LEU A 111 2.15 -8.13 -13.47
C LEU A 111 2.22 -9.02 -14.71
N TRP A 112 3.42 -9.31 -15.21
CA TRP A 112 3.60 -10.19 -16.36
C TRP A 112 3.02 -11.59 -16.12
N GLN A 113 3.25 -12.19 -14.94
CA GLN A 113 2.64 -13.46 -14.57
C GLN A 113 1.10 -13.38 -14.62
N ALA A 114 0.52 -12.32 -14.08
CA ALA A 114 -0.92 -12.13 -14.05
C ALA A 114 -1.52 -11.94 -15.46
N LEU A 115 -0.88 -11.15 -16.32
CA LEU A 115 -1.28 -10.96 -17.72
C LEU A 115 -1.22 -12.26 -18.54
N ASN A 116 -0.30 -13.15 -18.19
CA ASN A 116 -0.12 -14.45 -18.86
C ASN A 116 -0.90 -15.60 -18.19
N ALA A 117 -1.86 -15.29 -17.31
CA ALA A 117 -2.65 -16.27 -16.55
C ALA A 117 -1.81 -17.33 -15.81
N ARG A 118 -0.60 -16.93 -15.35
CA ARG A 118 0.30 -17.78 -14.56
C ARG A 118 0.02 -17.62 -13.07
N ALA A 119 0.49 -18.57 -12.28
CA ALA A 119 0.52 -18.43 -10.83
C ALA A 119 1.37 -17.21 -10.45
N VAL A 120 0.74 -16.23 -9.82
CA VAL A 120 1.38 -14.98 -9.42
C VAL A 120 2.19 -15.21 -8.14
N THR A 121 3.46 -14.82 -8.16
CA THR A 121 4.30 -14.81 -6.97
C THR A 121 3.73 -13.86 -5.92
N ARG A 122 3.73 -14.31 -4.67
CA ARG A 122 3.23 -13.51 -3.55
C ARG A 122 4.14 -12.31 -3.30
N ASP A 123 3.52 -11.17 -2.95
CA ASP A 123 4.24 -10.01 -2.43
C ASP A 123 5.06 -10.35 -1.17
N GLY A 124 6.39 -10.21 -1.27
CA GLY A 124 7.33 -10.53 -0.21
C GLY A 124 7.46 -9.45 0.87
N ARG A 125 6.93 -8.24 0.65
CA ARG A 125 7.17 -7.07 1.53
C ARG A 125 6.62 -7.26 2.93
N ILE A 126 5.49 -7.97 3.05
CA ILE A 126 4.78 -8.19 4.33
C ILE A 126 4.49 -9.68 4.52
N THR A 127 5.07 -10.25 5.57
CA THR A 127 4.82 -11.65 5.93
C THR A 127 3.40 -11.84 6.48
N PRO A 128 2.81 -13.06 6.46
CA PRO A 128 1.50 -13.30 7.08
C PRO A 128 1.42 -12.85 8.54
N TYR A 129 2.51 -13.10 9.29
CA TYR A 129 2.61 -12.74 10.69
C TYR A 129 2.60 -11.22 10.89
N GLN A 130 3.41 -10.48 10.10
CA GLN A 130 3.41 -9.02 10.12
C GLN A 130 2.03 -8.47 9.74
N HIS A 131 1.41 -9.00 8.69
CA HIS A 131 0.08 -8.57 8.26
C HIS A 131 -0.97 -8.78 9.37
N ARG A 132 -0.94 -9.92 10.07
CA ARG A 132 -1.80 -10.17 11.22
C ARG A 132 -1.53 -9.20 12.36
N ARG A 133 -0.26 -8.97 12.71
CA ARG A 133 0.12 -8.06 13.80
C ARG A 133 -0.29 -6.61 13.49
N ILE A 134 -0.07 -6.13 12.26
CA ILE A 134 -0.48 -4.79 11.82
C ILE A 134 -1.99 -4.62 11.95
N ARG A 135 -2.80 -5.61 11.56
CA ARG A 135 -4.26 -5.55 11.75
C ARG A 135 -4.66 -5.42 13.21
N LEU A 136 -3.99 -6.14 14.12
CA LEU A 136 -4.24 -6.03 15.55
C LEU A 136 -3.81 -4.65 16.09
N MET A 137 -2.68 -4.12 15.62
CA MET A 137 -2.20 -2.78 15.97
C MET A 137 -3.20 -1.70 15.55
N MET A 138 -3.73 -1.77 14.31
CA MET A 138 -4.74 -0.82 13.83
C MET A 138 -6.01 -0.90 14.69
N ARG A 139 -6.55 -2.10 14.93
CA ARG A 139 -7.73 -2.28 15.79
C ARG A 139 -7.52 -1.76 17.21
N ALA A 140 -6.34 -1.98 17.79
CA ALA A 140 -6.01 -1.50 19.12
C ALA A 140 -5.90 0.03 19.16
N ALA A 141 -5.29 0.65 18.14
CA ALA A 141 -5.22 2.09 17.99
C ALA A 141 -6.60 2.72 17.83
N ASP A 142 -7.45 2.15 16.96
CA ASP A 142 -8.84 2.59 16.79
C ASP A 142 -9.61 2.53 18.11
N GLY A 143 -9.47 1.41 18.86
CA GLY A 143 -10.08 1.27 20.18
C GLY A 143 -9.64 2.38 21.15
N ARG A 144 -8.33 2.67 21.22
CA ARG A 144 -7.80 3.75 22.08
C ARG A 144 -8.26 5.13 21.65
N ALA A 145 -8.30 5.39 20.34
CA ALA A 145 -8.80 6.66 19.80
C ALA A 145 -10.28 6.90 20.14
N ASN A 146 -11.06 5.82 20.30
CA ASN A 146 -12.46 5.86 20.73
C ASN A 146 -12.63 5.73 22.26
N GLY A 147 -11.57 5.88 23.06
CA GLY A 147 -11.65 5.89 24.52
C GLY A 147 -11.69 4.52 25.20
N ALA A 148 -11.60 3.41 24.46
CA ALA A 148 -11.61 2.08 25.06
C ALA A 148 -10.39 1.85 25.97
N THR A 149 -10.62 1.19 27.10
CA THR A 149 -9.57 0.72 28.00
C THR A 149 -8.79 -0.44 27.37
N TYR A 150 -7.56 -0.69 27.86
CA TYR A 150 -6.78 -1.85 27.42
C TYR A 150 -7.50 -3.19 27.63
N ARG A 151 -8.35 -3.29 28.67
CA ARG A 151 -9.12 -4.49 28.97
C ARG A 151 -10.24 -4.72 27.95
N GLU A 152 -10.98 -3.67 27.59
CA GLU A 152 -12.02 -3.74 26.56
C GLU A 152 -11.42 -4.11 25.20
N ILE A 153 -10.27 -3.53 24.85
CA ILE A 153 -9.53 -3.91 23.64
C ILE A 153 -9.09 -5.38 23.71
N ALA A 154 -8.58 -5.86 24.84
CA ALA A 154 -8.21 -7.27 25.01
C ALA A 154 -9.41 -8.20 24.81
N ILE A 155 -10.57 -7.87 25.40
CA ILE A 155 -11.81 -8.64 25.25
C ILE A 155 -12.24 -8.69 23.78
N ALA A 156 -12.19 -7.55 23.08
CA ALA A 156 -12.55 -7.49 21.66
C ALA A 156 -11.58 -8.27 20.75
N LEU A 157 -10.29 -8.33 21.10
CA LEU A 157 -9.27 -9.02 20.29
C LEU A 157 -9.13 -10.51 20.59
N PHE A 158 -9.29 -10.91 21.85
CA PHE A 158 -8.96 -12.25 22.35
C PHE A 158 -10.14 -13.01 22.97
N GLY A 159 -11.27 -12.34 23.17
CA GLY A 159 -12.48 -12.90 23.77
C GLY A 159 -12.53 -12.73 25.29
N PRO A 160 -13.73 -12.60 25.89
CA PRO A 160 -13.90 -12.37 27.32
C PRO A 160 -13.42 -13.54 28.17
N GLU A 161 -13.67 -14.78 27.74
CA GLU A 161 -13.25 -16.00 28.45
C GLU A 161 -11.74 -16.04 28.65
N ARG A 162 -10.98 -15.77 27.59
CA ARG A 162 -9.52 -15.79 27.62
C ARG A 162 -8.95 -14.66 28.49
N VAL A 163 -9.59 -13.50 28.51
CA VAL A 163 -9.19 -12.37 29.36
C VAL A 163 -9.54 -12.64 30.83
N ALA A 164 -10.61 -13.39 31.10
CA ALA A 164 -11.05 -13.74 32.45
C ALA A 164 -10.26 -14.92 33.06
N ALA A 165 -9.53 -15.69 32.24
CA ALA A 165 -8.76 -16.86 32.69
C ALA A 165 -7.64 -16.50 33.69
N GLU A 166 -7.16 -15.26 33.70
CA GLU A 166 -6.10 -14.78 34.59
C GLU A 166 -6.44 -13.41 35.19
N PRO A 167 -5.92 -13.06 36.38
CA PRO A 167 -6.06 -11.72 36.93
C PRO A 167 -5.50 -10.64 35.97
N TRP A 168 -6.35 -9.70 35.57
CA TRP A 168 -6.02 -8.69 34.55
C TRP A 168 -4.72 -7.90 34.82
N LYS A 169 -4.42 -7.56 36.08
CA LYS A 169 -3.25 -6.73 36.43
C LYS A 169 -1.93 -7.42 36.07
N THR A 170 -1.88 -8.75 36.08
CA THR A 170 -0.69 -9.58 35.84
C THR A 170 -0.81 -10.41 34.56
N SER A 171 -1.84 -10.19 33.74
CA SER A 171 -2.09 -11.01 32.55
C SER A 171 -1.17 -10.61 31.40
N SER A 172 -0.59 -11.61 30.73
CA SER A 172 0.20 -11.40 29.50
C SER A 172 -0.60 -10.74 28.36
N LEU A 173 -1.93 -10.89 28.36
CA LEU A 173 -2.81 -10.23 27.38
C LEU A 173 -2.85 -8.71 27.59
N ARG A 174 -2.68 -8.23 28.83
CA ARG A 174 -2.57 -6.81 29.13
C ARG A 174 -1.33 -6.23 28.44
N ASP A 175 -0.19 -6.86 28.64
CA ASP A 175 1.08 -6.41 28.05
C ASP A 175 1.06 -6.52 26.52
N ALA A 176 0.43 -7.58 25.99
CA ALA A 176 0.25 -7.73 24.55
C ALA A 176 -0.56 -6.58 23.94
N VAL A 177 -1.67 -6.16 24.57
CA VAL A 177 -2.47 -5.03 24.09
C VAL A 177 -1.73 -3.71 24.24
N ILE A 178 -1.05 -3.47 25.36
CA ILE A 178 -0.23 -2.27 25.55
C ILE A 178 0.81 -2.18 24.42
N GLY A 179 1.55 -3.26 24.18
CA GLY A 179 2.55 -3.30 23.11
C GLY A 179 1.96 -3.12 21.71
N LEU A 180 0.73 -3.59 21.45
CA LEU A 180 0.03 -3.33 20.18
C LEU A 180 -0.28 -1.85 20.01
N VAL A 181 -0.81 -1.19 21.04
CA VAL A 181 -1.13 0.25 21.04
C VAL A 181 0.12 1.08 20.83
N GLU A 182 1.17 0.82 21.61
CA GLU A 182 2.44 1.54 21.53
C GLU A 182 3.12 1.36 20.17
N SER A 183 3.07 0.13 19.62
CA SER A 183 3.61 -0.14 18.28
C SER A 183 2.82 0.57 17.17
N ALA A 184 1.52 0.83 17.38
CA ALA A 184 0.64 1.35 16.33
C ALA A 184 0.90 2.83 16.03
N ALA A 185 1.15 3.64 17.06
CA ALA A 185 1.40 5.08 16.92
C ALA A 185 2.52 5.43 15.92
N PRO A 186 3.75 4.89 16.02
CA PRO A 186 4.80 5.19 15.05
C PRO A 186 4.50 4.63 13.65
N LEU A 187 3.74 3.53 13.56
CA LEU A 187 3.32 2.98 12.27
C LEU A 187 2.34 3.92 11.55
N ILE A 188 1.34 4.44 12.27
CA ILE A 188 0.35 5.39 11.74
C ILE A 188 1.02 6.73 11.40
N ASN A 189 1.94 7.20 12.24
CA ASN A 189 2.66 8.46 12.06
C ASN A 189 3.80 8.37 11.03
N GLY A 190 3.51 7.81 9.85
CA GLY A 190 4.43 7.74 8.71
C GLY A 190 5.26 6.47 8.60
N GLY A 191 5.33 5.65 9.66
CA GLY A 191 6.05 4.37 9.62
C GLY A 191 5.51 3.39 8.57
N TYR A 192 4.22 3.51 8.20
CA TYR A 192 3.56 2.68 7.18
C TYR A 192 4.26 2.74 5.81
N ARG A 193 4.99 3.83 5.50
CA ARG A 193 5.74 3.95 4.23
C ARG A 193 6.79 2.86 4.06
N LYS A 194 7.34 2.33 5.17
CA LYS A 194 8.27 1.21 5.16
C LYS A 194 7.62 -0.11 4.73
N LEU A 195 6.30 -0.22 4.79
CA LEU A 195 5.56 -1.40 4.33
C LEU A 195 5.45 -1.47 2.80
N LEU A 196 5.67 -0.35 2.11
CA LEU A 196 5.58 -0.25 0.65
C LEU A 196 6.87 -0.69 -0.05
N ARG A 197 7.92 -1.02 0.72
CA ARG A 197 9.25 -1.36 0.22
C ARG A 197 9.72 -2.66 0.85
N HIS A 198 10.57 -3.41 0.17
CA HIS A 198 11.25 -4.50 0.84
C HIS A 198 12.19 -3.95 1.90
N ARG A 199 12.28 -4.67 3.02
CA ARG A 199 13.25 -4.34 4.06
C ARG A 199 14.64 -4.67 3.54
N ARG A 200 15.38 -3.65 3.13
CA ARG A 200 16.81 -3.80 2.82
C ARG A 200 17.54 -4.16 4.10
N ARG A 201 18.29 -5.26 4.09
CA ARG A 201 19.33 -5.49 5.09
C ARG A 201 20.46 -4.54 4.74
N SER A 202 20.71 -3.56 5.60
CA SER A 202 21.94 -2.77 5.60
C SER A 202 23.10 -3.63 6.09
#